data_AF-A0A1K1LFX5-F1
#
_entry.id   AF-A0A1K1LFX5-F1
#
_cell.length_a   1.000
_cell.length_b   1.000
_cell.length_c   1.000
_cell.angle_alpha   90.00
_cell.angle_beta   90.00
_cell.angle_gamma   90.00
#
_symmetry.space_group_name_H-M   'P 1'
#
loop_
_entity.id
_entity.type
_entity.pdbx_description
1 polymer ?
#
loop_
_entity_poly.entity_id
_entity_poly.type
_entity_poly.pdbx_seq_one_letter_code
_entity_poly.pdbx_strand_id
1 'polypeptide(L)'
;MKFAMKLAFAACLMLVMGLQAQAAQAKSFVLLPFEVHAPQNYSYLSKAVPSTLMGRLSATGATGSMGPRAAGSAAEARKFIGGADYALWGTVSVMGNDCTIVLNSVDKKGATWSQTAQGPMSGLNATVQRLAGAFSSEVLGVAGAAAAGRAGRSDIIRNETGQTESYLNPQFRYQGNSADGSRIRSQRLKDEMVDMAVADFNGDGRNEIAILHDHRLVIYKWGNDGRLGKLGEITISRSNLNFSMRAIDLNRDGAKDLVVATFEEESNRPYSYFYSFRGNKFTEVAKRCSYFVSVINLPPSYQPTLVGQGWDSIKLFAPGVYMMVKQNGTYVLGQRINLPSGANVFNVAWIPGKNGDQLVMLTDDERLKIFQGANQTLIHTTMERFSGSATGMEHYKGMPGLGVDRNYQMPSKYFAPMRLIVADIGHTGEYTLLVNKPISTAAQIFDRYRYFPQGEIHALFWDGVGLGLKWKTRRIRGSVAAVDLADFNNDGTLDLVVGLNTSPDLGVGSRQCLVTAYPLDVSQMNPNAPADLSDFEVTPNY
;
A
#
# COMPACT_ATOMS: atom_id res chain seq x y z
N MET A 1 -61.35 35.07 -8.34
CA MET A 1 -61.73 34.21 -7.18
C MET A 1 -61.43 32.72 -7.36
N LYS A 2 -61.65 32.10 -8.53
CA LYS A 2 -61.40 30.65 -8.74
C LYS A 2 -59.91 30.21 -8.77
N PHE A 3 -58.98 31.13 -8.98
CA PHE A 3 -57.53 30.82 -9.02
C PHE A 3 -56.88 30.87 -7.62
N ALA A 4 -57.25 31.86 -6.80
CA ALA A 4 -56.76 31.98 -5.43
C ALA A 4 -57.19 30.81 -4.54
N MET A 5 -58.40 30.25 -4.77
CA MET A 5 -58.92 29.11 -4.02
C MET A 5 -58.20 27.79 -4.35
N LYS A 6 -57.68 27.64 -5.58
CA LYS A 6 -56.89 26.47 -5.98
C LYS A 6 -55.46 26.53 -5.45
N LEU A 7 -54.88 27.73 -5.34
CA LEU A 7 -53.55 27.92 -4.74
C LEU A 7 -53.57 27.67 -3.23
N ALA A 8 -54.63 28.11 -2.54
CA ALA A 8 -54.81 27.86 -1.11
C ALA A 8 -55.04 26.37 -0.80
N PHE A 9 -55.76 25.64 -1.67
CA PHE A 9 -55.97 24.21 -1.50
C PHE A 9 -54.70 23.38 -1.77
N ALA A 10 -53.88 23.78 -2.75
CA ALA A 10 -52.58 23.15 -3.00
C ALA A 10 -51.56 23.43 -1.89
N ALA A 11 -51.57 24.63 -1.31
CA ALA A 11 -50.73 24.97 -0.15
C ALA A 11 -51.14 24.19 1.12
N CYS A 12 -52.44 24.02 1.36
CA CYS A 12 -52.93 23.19 2.46
C CYS A 12 -52.65 21.69 2.26
N LEU A 13 -52.69 21.18 1.02
CA LEU A 13 -52.32 19.78 0.74
C LEU A 13 -50.83 19.52 0.94
N MET A 14 -49.96 20.50 0.62
CA MET A 14 -48.53 20.41 0.89
C MET A 14 -48.18 20.57 2.38
N LEU A 15 -48.98 21.31 3.15
CA LEU A 15 -48.81 21.39 4.61
C LEU A 15 -49.30 20.13 5.34
N VAL A 16 -50.30 19.41 4.81
CA VAL A 16 -50.80 18.16 5.42
C VAL A 16 -49.93 16.96 5.02
N MET A 17 -49.30 16.97 3.85
CA MET A 17 -48.28 15.96 3.48
C MET A 17 -46.92 16.16 4.20
N GLY A 18 -46.66 17.35 4.75
CA GLY A 18 -45.46 17.66 5.52
C GLY A 18 -45.46 17.15 6.98
N LEU A 19 -46.57 16.58 7.46
CA LEU A 19 -46.77 16.21 8.88
C LEU A 19 -46.84 14.70 9.14
N GLN A 20 -46.53 13.85 8.15
CA GLN A 20 -46.38 12.40 8.34
C GLN A 20 -44.98 11.86 7.99
N ALA A 21 -43.95 12.69 8.13
CA ALA A 21 -42.64 12.15 8.50
C ALA A 21 -42.71 11.83 10.00
N GLN A 22 -43.28 10.66 10.35
CA GLN A 22 -42.93 10.03 11.63
C GLN A 22 -41.41 9.95 11.63
N ALA A 23 -40.75 10.78 12.44
CA ALA A 23 -39.35 10.64 12.74
C ALA A 23 -39.19 9.22 13.28
N ALA A 24 -38.68 8.31 12.44
CA ALA A 24 -38.27 6.99 12.87
C ALA A 24 -37.20 7.25 13.95
N GLN A 25 -37.61 7.12 15.20
CA GLN A 25 -36.76 7.34 16.35
C GLN A 25 -35.51 6.48 16.15
N ALA A 26 -34.35 7.11 16.02
CA ALA A 26 -33.10 6.42 15.79
C ALA A 26 -32.90 5.40 16.92
N LYS A 27 -33.00 4.10 16.59
CA LYS A 27 -32.91 3.02 17.57
C LYS A 27 -31.53 3.05 18.20
N SER A 28 -31.50 3.00 19.53
CA SER A 28 -30.27 3.15 20.31
C SER A 28 -29.82 1.82 20.94
N PHE A 29 -28.51 1.61 21.09
CA PHE A 29 -28.00 0.38 21.69
C PHE A 29 -26.72 0.57 22.53
N VAL A 30 -26.50 -0.36 23.47
CA VAL A 30 -25.24 -0.52 24.21
C VAL A 30 -24.59 -1.82 23.76
N LEU A 31 -23.34 -1.77 23.33
CA LEU A 31 -22.59 -2.93 22.90
C LEU A 31 -21.54 -3.28 23.96
N LEU A 32 -21.68 -4.46 24.55
CA LEU A 32 -20.76 -4.96 25.57
C LEU A 32 -19.55 -5.63 24.92
N PRO A 33 -18.36 -5.59 25.56
CA PRO A 33 -17.24 -6.42 25.19
C PRO A 33 -17.63 -7.89 25.05
N PHE A 34 -17.04 -8.58 24.08
CA PHE A 34 -17.33 -10.00 23.85
C PHE A 34 -16.41 -10.89 24.69
N GLU A 35 -16.95 -12.00 25.18
CA GLU A 35 -16.14 -13.05 25.77
C GLU A 35 -15.39 -13.79 24.65
N VAL A 36 -14.12 -14.13 24.90
CA VAL A 36 -13.27 -14.78 23.90
C VAL A 36 -12.82 -16.13 24.41
N HIS A 37 -13.21 -17.18 23.72
CA HIS A 37 -12.77 -18.56 23.93
C HIS A 37 -11.76 -18.92 22.83
N ALA A 38 -10.52 -18.49 23.03
CA ALA A 38 -9.42 -18.66 22.08
C ALA A 38 -8.07 -18.65 22.80
N PRO A 39 -6.98 -19.12 22.16
CA PRO A 39 -5.63 -18.98 22.68
C PRO A 39 -5.26 -17.50 22.98
N GLN A 40 -4.31 -17.27 23.90
CA GLN A 40 -4.01 -15.91 24.45
C GLN A 40 -3.71 -14.82 23.40
N ASN A 41 -3.18 -15.20 22.23
CA ASN A 41 -2.91 -14.29 21.12
C ASN A 41 -4.17 -13.71 20.45
N TYR A 42 -5.36 -14.22 20.74
CA TYR A 42 -6.64 -13.73 20.22
C TYR A 42 -7.44 -12.86 21.21
N SER A 43 -6.85 -12.50 22.35
CA SER A 43 -7.48 -11.65 23.38
C SER A 43 -7.99 -10.30 22.84
N TYR A 44 -7.40 -9.79 21.75
CA TYR A 44 -7.83 -8.57 21.06
C TYR A 44 -9.25 -8.65 20.45
N LEU A 45 -9.75 -9.86 20.14
CA LEU A 45 -11.08 -10.05 19.55
C LEU A 45 -12.20 -9.57 20.46
N SER A 46 -11.98 -9.55 21.78
CA SER A 46 -12.91 -9.07 22.79
C SER A 46 -13.32 -7.60 22.60
N LYS A 47 -12.47 -6.81 21.95
CA LYS A 47 -12.71 -5.41 21.60
C LYS A 47 -12.91 -5.18 20.10
N ALA A 48 -12.21 -5.94 19.25
CA ALA A 48 -12.23 -5.77 17.80
C ALA A 48 -13.58 -6.19 17.15
N VAL A 49 -14.19 -7.28 17.63
CA VAL A 49 -15.50 -7.72 17.12
C VAL A 49 -16.61 -6.71 17.50
N PRO A 50 -16.70 -6.27 18.78
CA PRO A 50 -17.61 -5.19 19.15
C PRO A 50 -17.39 -3.88 18.39
N SER A 51 -16.15 -3.41 18.23
CA SER A 51 -15.92 -2.15 17.51
C SER A 51 -16.35 -2.22 16.03
N THR A 52 -16.15 -3.37 15.39
CA THR A 52 -16.60 -3.60 14.01
C THR A 52 -18.12 -3.64 13.93
N LEU A 53 -18.80 -4.33 14.86
CA LEU A 53 -20.25 -4.33 14.98
C LEU A 53 -20.81 -2.92 15.20
N MET A 54 -20.19 -2.13 16.10
CA MET A 54 -20.55 -0.75 16.38
C MET A 54 -20.58 0.09 15.10
N GLY A 55 -19.49 0.08 14.32
CA GLY A 55 -19.41 0.85 13.08
C GLY A 55 -20.47 0.44 12.04
N ARG A 56 -20.77 -0.85 11.93
CA ARG A 56 -21.77 -1.36 10.98
C ARG A 56 -23.20 -1.02 11.38
N LEU A 57 -23.53 -1.14 12.67
CA LEU A 57 -24.85 -0.79 13.19
C LEU A 57 -25.06 0.73 13.19
N SER A 58 -24.01 1.52 13.45
CA SER A 58 -24.10 2.97 13.31
C SER A 58 -24.32 3.44 11.87
N ALA A 59 -23.81 2.70 10.88
CA ALA A 59 -24.09 2.98 9.47
C ALA A 59 -25.55 2.74 9.07
N THR A 60 -26.36 2.04 9.88
CA THR A 60 -27.81 1.89 9.65
C THR A 60 -28.63 3.00 10.28
N GLY A 61 -27.99 4.05 10.81
CA GLY A 61 -28.64 5.15 11.52
C GLY A 61 -28.97 4.85 12.98
N ALA A 62 -28.44 3.75 13.55
CA ALA A 62 -28.63 3.41 14.96
C ALA A 62 -27.54 4.03 15.85
N THR A 63 -27.90 4.58 17.00
CA THR A 63 -26.95 5.25 17.90
C THR A 63 -26.42 4.26 18.94
N GLY A 64 -25.12 3.99 18.92
CA GLY A 64 -24.50 2.98 19.79
C GLY A 64 -23.51 3.57 20.80
N SER A 65 -23.40 2.94 21.97
CA SER A 65 -22.35 3.22 22.96
C SER A 65 -21.70 1.93 23.47
N MET A 66 -20.46 2.02 23.97
CA MET A 66 -19.73 0.85 24.49
C MET A 66 -19.99 0.66 25.98
N GLY A 67 -20.28 -0.58 26.40
CA GLY A 67 -20.41 -0.91 27.81
C GLY A 67 -19.06 -1.23 28.49
N PRO A 68 -19.03 -1.21 29.83
CA PRO A 68 -17.79 -1.27 30.60
C PRO A 68 -17.18 -2.68 30.70
N ARG A 69 -17.98 -3.75 30.59
CA ARG A 69 -17.52 -5.15 30.68
C ARG A 69 -18.47 -6.10 29.96
N ALA A 70 -17.97 -7.31 29.67
CA ALA A 70 -18.77 -8.39 29.10
C ALA A 70 -19.91 -8.83 30.05
N ALA A 71 -20.95 -9.42 29.48
CA ALA A 71 -22.06 -10.04 30.20
C ALA A 71 -22.21 -11.49 29.76
N GLY A 72 -22.42 -12.39 30.72
CA GLY A 72 -22.63 -13.82 30.46
C GLY A 72 -24.10 -14.19 30.21
N SER A 73 -25.03 -13.25 30.43
CA SER A 73 -26.47 -13.50 30.29
C SER A 73 -27.27 -12.26 29.91
N ALA A 74 -28.49 -12.46 29.40
CA ALA A 74 -29.43 -11.38 29.10
C ALA A 74 -29.76 -10.54 30.34
N ALA A 75 -29.87 -11.17 31.52
CA ALA A 75 -30.16 -10.48 32.77
C ALA A 75 -29.01 -9.54 33.19
N GLU A 76 -27.77 -9.93 32.93
CA GLU A 76 -26.60 -9.08 33.17
C GLU A 76 -26.48 -7.98 32.11
N ALA A 77 -26.68 -8.32 30.84
CA ALA A 77 -26.62 -7.35 29.74
C ALA A 77 -27.66 -6.24 29.92
N ARG A 78 -28.87 -6.59 30.39
CA ARG A 78 -29.96 -5.65 30.67
C ARG A 78 -29.59 -4.60 31.71
N LYS A 79 -28.71 -4.91 32.67
CA LYS A 79 -28.23 -3.94 33.67
C LYS A 79 -27.42 -2.81 33.04
N PHE A 80 -26.83 -3.04 31.86
CA PHE A 80 -26.01 -2.07 31.15
C PHE A 80 -26.77 -1.31 30.05
N ILE A 81 -28.04 -1.64 29.77
CA ILE A 81 -28.86 -0.97 28.73
C ILE A 81 -28.95 0.54 28.97
N GLY A 82 -29.08 0.96 30.23
CA GLY A 82 -29.25 2.37 30.58
C GLY A 82 -30.43 3.01 29.84
N GLY A 83 -30.18 4.12 29.15
CA GLY A 83 -31.17 4.81 28.32
C GLY A 83 -31.39 4.21 26.93
N ALA A 84 -30.52 3.30 26.47
CA ALA A 84 -30.55 2.76 25.11
C ALA A 84 -31.66 1.72 24.94
N ASP A 85 -32.08 1.40 23.72
CA ASP A 85 -33.22 0.50 23.48
C ASP A 85 -32.84 -0.99 23.56
N TYR A 86 -31.59 -1.32 23.25
CA TYR A 86 -31.05 -2.68 23.27
C TYR A 86 -29.69 -2.75 23.98
N ALA A 87 -29.40 -3.86 24.67
CA ALA A 87 -28.03 -4.26 24.99
C ALA A 87 -27.64 -5.45 24.13
N LEU A 88 -26.44 -5.40 23.56
CA LEU A 88 -25.85 -6.46 22.77
C LEU A 88 -24.63 -7.03 23.48
N TRP A 89 -24.48 -8.34 23.46
CA TRP A 89 -23.33 -9.06 24.00
C TRP A 89 -23.08 -10.32 23.19
N GLY A 90 -21.93 -10.98 23.37
CA GLY A 90 -21.65 -12.15 22.60
C GLY A 90 -20.35 -12.84 22.97
N THR A 91 -20.11 -13.94 22.27
CA THR A 91 -18.92 -14.77 22.43
C THR A 91 -18.21 -14.91 21.09
N VAL A 92 -16.88 -14.91 21.12
CA VAL A 92 -16.03 -15.27 19.98
C VAL A 92 -15.25 -16.52 20.34
N SER A 93 -15.49 -17.60 19.61
CA SER A 93 -14.75 -18.85 19.76
C SER A 93 -13.85 -19.06 18.56
N VAL A 94 -12.58 -19.41 18.78
CA VAL A 94 -11.60 -19.67 17.72
C VAL A 94 -11.12 -21.11 17.82
N MET A 95 -11.28 -21.86 16.73
CA MET A 95 -10.82 -23.24 16.63
C MET A 95 -10.06 -23.43 15.32
N GLY A 96 -8.74 -23.61 15.41
CA GLY A 96 -7.87 -23.67 14.24
C GLY A 96 -7.95 -22.37 13.42
N ASN A 97 -8.37 -22.49 12.16
CA ASN A 97 -8.51 -21.35 11.24
C ASN A 97 -9.92 -20.76 11.17
N ASP A 98 -10.88 -21.31 11.92
CA ASP A 98 -12.27 -20.87 11.90
C ASP A 98 -12.62 -20.11 13.17
N CYS A 99 -13.55 -19.16 13.02
CA CYS A 99 -14.16 -18.44 14.12
C CYS A 99 -15.67 -18.62 14.10
N THR A 100 -16.23 -18.74 15.29
CA THR A 100 -17.67 -18.73 15.52
C THR A 100 -17.99 -17.55 16.42
N ILE A 101 -18.90 -16.70 15.96
CA ILE A 101 -19.37 -15.54 16.71
C ILE A 101 -20.85 -15.75 17.02
N VAL A 102 -21.20 -15.63 18.29
CA VAL A 102 -22.59 -15.56 18.74
C VAL A 102 -22.87 -14.12 19.13
N LEU A 103 -23.85 -13.49 18.49
CA LEU A 103 -24.36 -12.17 18.85
C LEU A 103 -25.72 -12.32 19.50
N ASN A 104 -25.86 -11.77 20.68
CA ASN A 104 -27.11 -11.73 21.43
C ASN A 104 -27.54 -10.28 21.64
N SER A 105 -28.85 -10.06 21.77
CA SER A 105 -29.41 -8.79 22.20
C SER A 105 -30.59 -8.97 23.13
N VAL A 106 -30.83 -7.99 23.99
CA VAL A 106 -32.02 -7.92 24.86
C VAL A 106 -32.56 -6.50 24.86
N ASP A 107 -33.88 -6.34 24.76
CA ASP A 107 -34.54 -5.04 24.80
C ASP A 107 -34.96 -4.63 26.22
N LYS A 108 -35.52 -3.42 26.36
CA LYS A 108 -36.05 -2.91 27.64
C LYS A 108 -37.17 -3.76 28.23
N LYS A 109 -37.91 -4.52 27.43
CA LYS A 109 -39.01 -5.40 27.87
C LYS A 109 -38.53 -6.80 28.24
N GLY A 110 -37.26 -7.13 27.95
CA GLY A 110 -36.66 -8.43 28.19
C GLY A 110 -36.79 -9.41 27.02
N ALA A 111 -37.25 -8.95 25.84
CA ALA A 111 -37.25 -9.77 24.64
C ALA A 111 -35.81 -9.95 24.15
N THR A 112 -35.44 -11.20 23.86
CA THR A 112 -34.09 -11.56 23.42
C THR A 112 -34.06 -11.96 21.96
N TRP A 113 -32.94 -11.67 21.29
CA TRP A 113 -32.62 -12.15 19.96
C TRP A 113 -31.18 -12.68 19.95
N SER A 114 -30.92 -13.72 19.17
CA SER A 114 -29.60 -14.33 19.07
C SER A 114 -29.36 -14.83 17.65
N GLN A 115 -28.15 -14.63 17.15
CA GLN A 115 -27.71 -15.16 15.86
C GLN A 115 -26.27 -15.63 15.96
N THR A 116 -25.99 -16.76 15.29
CA THR A 116 -24.64 -17.32 15.21
C THR A 116 -24.14 -17.23 13.77
N ALA A 117 -22.89 -16.81 13.60
CA ALA A 117 -22.21 -16.85 12.32
C ALA A 117 -20.84 -17.51 12.48
N GLN A 118 -20.55 -18.42 11.54
CA GLN A 118 -19.27 -19.08 11.42
C GLN A 118 -18.60 -18.69 10.11
N GLY A 119 -17.27 -18.62 10.13
CA GLY A 119 -16.45 -18.37 8.96
C GLY A 119 -14.95 -18.46 9.27
N PRO A 120 -14.10 -18.47 8.24
CA PRO A 120 -12.67 -18.47 8.43
C PRO A 120 -12.22 -17.17 9.11
N MET A 121 -11.16 -17.24 9.91
CA MET A 121 -10.57 -16.08 10.60
C MET A 121 -10.14 -14.98 9.61
N SER A 122 -9.72 -15.37 8.40
CA SER A 122 -9.41 -14.43 7.30
C SER A 122 -10.65 -13.67 6.78
N GLY A 123 -11.85 -14.19 7.04
CA GLY A 123 -13.15 -13.62 6.68
C GLY A 123 -13.93 -13.05 7.87
N LEU A 124 -13.28 -12.75 9.00
CA LEU A 124 -13.93 -12.26 10.23
C LEU A 124 -14.89 -11.09 9.97
N ASN A 125 -14.51 -10.11 9.14
CA ASN A 125 -15.35 -8.96 8.79
C ASN A 125 -16.64 -9.38 8.07
N ALA A 126 -16.58 -10.34 7.15
CA ALA A 126 -17.78 -10.84 6.46
C ALA A 126 -18.71 -11.58 7.44
N THR A 127 -18.14 -12.31 8.40
CA THR A 127 -18.88 -13.00 9.46
C THR A 127 -19.59 -12.00 10.37
N VAL A 128 -18.88 -10.95 10.80
CA VAL A 128 -19.44 -9.85 11.60
C VAL A 128 -20.49 -9.05 10.82
N GLN A 129 -20.26 -8.79 9.53
CA GLN A 129 -21.19 -8.08 8.66
C GLN A 129 -22.51 -8.85 8.50
N ARG A 130 -22.45 -10.17 8.40
CA ARG A 130 -23.65 -11.03 8.35
C ARG A 130 -24.47 -10.91 9.63
N LEU A 131 -23.81 -10.88 10.81
CA LEU A 131 -24.47 -10.70 12.10
C LEU A 131 -25.08 -9.30 12.25
N ALA A 132 -24.35 -8.26 11.88
CA ALA A 132 -24.87 -6.89 11.91
C ALA A 132 -26.07 -6.72 10.96
N GLY A 133 -25.99 -7.32 9.77
CA GLY A 133 -27.08 -7.33 8.79
C GLY A 133 -28.33 -8.01 9.35
N ALA A 134 -28.18 -9.21 9.92
CA ALA A 134 -29.28 -9.95 10.53
C ALA A 134 -29.92 -9.18 11.68
N PHE A 135 -29.12 -8.59 12.58
CA PHE A 135 -29.65 -7.75 13.67
C PHE A 135 -30.38 -6.51 13.13
N SER A 136 -29.83 -5.88 12.09
CA SER A 136 -30.43 -4.66 11.51
C SER A 136 -31.77 -4.95 10.82
N SER A 137 -31.87 -6.06 10.09
CA SER A 137 -33.09 -6.44 9.40
C SER A 137 -34.15 -6.98 10.37
N GLU A 138 -33.77 -7.83 11.31
CA GLU A 138 -34.72 -8.58 12.15
C GLU A 138 -35.12 -7.82 13.42
N VAL A 139 -34.21 -7.00 13.98
CA VAL A 139 -34.43 -6.28 15.25
C VAL A 139 -34.60 -4.77 15.02
N LEU A 140 -33.72 -4.18 14.21
CA LEU A 140 -33.83 -2.75 13.91
C LEU A 140 -34.91 -2.44 12.87
N GLY A 141 -35.42 -3.44 12.14
CA GLY A 141 -36.47 -3.24 11.12
C GLY A 141 -36.00 -2.36 9.96
N VAL A 142 -34.69 -2.21 9.81
CA VAL A 142 -34.07 -1.53 8.67
C VAL A 142 -33.93 -2.60 7.61
N ALA A 143 -34.82 -2.59 6.61
CA ALA A 143 -34.68 -3.47 5.45
C ALA A 143 -33.29 -3.25 4.87
N GLY A 144 -32.45 -4.27 4.91
CA GLY A 144 -31.12 -4.22 4.34
C GLY A 144 -31.24 -3.78 2.89
N ALA A 145 -30.41 -2.83 2.46
CA ALA A 145 -30.18 -2.51 1.06
C ALA A 145 -29.49 -3.72 0.40
N ALA A 146 -30.25 -4.80 0.22
CA ALA A 146 -29.94 -5.91 -0.65
C ALA A 146 -30.52 -5.55 -2.03
N ALA A 147 -29.62 -5.45 -3.00
CA ALA A 147 -29.82 -5.49 -4.44
C ALA A 147 -31.29 -5.52 -4.92
N ALA A 148 -31.77 -4.37 -5.40
CA ALA A 148 -32.93 -4.32 -6.29
C ALA A 148 -32.52 -4.86 -7.68
N GLY A 149 -32.47 -6.19 -7.79
CA GLY A 149 -32.52 -6.87 -9.08
C GLY A 149 -33.91 -6.67 -9.69
N ARG A 150 -34.02 -5.76 -10.67
CA ARG A 150 -35.15 -5.74 -11.60
C ARG A 150 -34.90 -6.82 -12.66
N ALA A 151 -35.58 -7.95 -12.50
CA ALA A 151 -35.86 -8.83 -13.64
C ALA A 151 -37.03 -8.24 -14.44
N GLY A 152 -36.89 -8.22 -15.78
CA GLY A 152 -38.03 -8.12 -16.69
C GLY A 152 -38.00 -6.98 -17.70
N ARG A 153 -37.04 -7.00 -18.63
CA ARG A 153 -37.32 -6.85 -20.07
C ARG A 153 -36.16 -7.44 -20.86
N SER A 154 -36.37 -8.67 -21.29
CA SER A 154 -35.72 -9.23 -22.47
C SER A 154 -36.00 -8.30 -23.64
N ASP A 155 -34.97 -7.61 -24.13
CA ASP A 155 -34.78 -7.34 -25.55
C ASP A 155 -33.35 -6.84 -25.80
N ILE A 156 -32.71 -7.51 -26.76
CA ILE A 156 -31.42 -7.21 -27.38
C ILE A 156 -30.20 -7.52 -26.49
N ILE A 157 -29.82 -8.80 -26.50
CA ILE A 157 -28.40 -9.16 -26.52
C ILE A 157 -27.81 -8.50 -27.78
N ARG A 158 -27.19 -7.33 -27.60
CA ARG A 158 -26.08 -6.93 -28.43
C ARG A 158 -24.83 -7.29 -27.63
N ASN A 159 -24.23 -8.41 -28.02
CA ASN A 159 -22.79 -8.55 -27.93
C ASN A 159 -22.18 -7.30 -28.60
N GLU A 160 -21.70 -6.35 -27.81
CA GLU A 160 -20.62 -5.48 -28.24
C GLU A 160 -19.29 -6.24 -28.07
N THR A 161 -19.19 -7.36 -28.78
CA THR A 161 -17.92 -7.68 -29.44
C THR A 161 -17.72 -6.61 -30.49
N GLY A 162 -16.97 -5.57 -30.14
CA GLY A 162 -16.83 -4.42 -31.03
C GLY A 162 -15.92 -3.30 -30.57
N GLN A 163 -15.01 -3.53 -29.62
CA GLN A 163 -13.75 -2.79 -29.53
C GLN A 163 -12.79 -3.60 -28.67
N THR A 164 -11.97 -4.40 -29.34
CA THR A 164 -10.78 -5.02 -28.74
C THR A 164 -9.82 -3.87 -28.44
N GLU A 165 -10.07 -3.14 -27.36
CA GLU A 165 -9.05 -2.28 -26.80
C GLU A 165 -7.93 -3.16 -26.31
N SER A 166 -6.80 -2.92 -26.94
CA SER A 166 -5.64 -3.77 -26.87
C SER A 166 -4.80 -3.23 -25.70
N TYR A 167 -4.64 -4.05 -24.65
CA TYR A 167 -4.06 -3.68 -23.36
C TYR A 167 -2.63 -4.20 -23.20
N LEU A 168 -1.81 -3.51 -22.39
CA LEU A 168 -0.41 -3.86 -22.06
C LEU A 168 -0.22 -5.32 -21.58
N ASN A 169 -1.22 -5.88 -20.88
CA ASN A 169 -1.30 -7.29 -20.48
C ASN A 169 -2.72 -7.61 -19.95
N PRO A 170 -3.34 -8.76 -20.28
CA PRO A 170 -4.61 -9.21 -19.69
C PRO A 170 -4.60 -9.35 -18.16
N GLN A 171 -3.42 -9.45 -17.52
CA GLN A 171 -3.29 -9.44 -16.06
C GLN A 171 -3.49 -8.06 -15.42
N PHE A 172 -3.61 -6.98 -16.20
CA PHE A 172 -3.84 -5.61 -15.72
C PHE A 172 -5.34 -5.23 -15.67
N ARG A 173 -6.24 -6.05 -16.23
CA ARG A 173 -7.70 -5.99 -16.01
C ARG A 173 -8.28 -7.38 -15.66
N TYR A 174 -9.46 -7.44 -15.06
CA TYR A 174 -10.08 -8.66 -14.52
C TYR A 174 -10.49 -9.74 -15.56
N GLN A 175 -10.04 -9.66 -16.83
CA GLN A 175 -10.51 -10.53 -17.92
C GLN A 175 -9.56 -11.69 -18.32
N GLY A 176 -8.27 -11.69 -17.95
CA GLY A 176 -7.37 -12.83 -18.21
C GLY A 176 -7.63 -14.06 -17.33
N ASN A 177 -7.68 -15.25 -17.93
CA ASN A 177 -7.83 -16.53 -17.23
C ASN A 177 -6.59 -16.80 -16.35
N SER A 178 -6.76 -17.46 -15.20
CA SER A 178 -5.66 -17.77 -14.26
C SER A 178 -4.61 -18.78 -14.80
N ALA A 179 -4.82 -19.24 -16.04
CA ALA A 179 -4.00 -20.19 -16.77
C ALA A 179 -3.13 -19.54 -17.87
N ASP A 180 -3.26 -18.23 -18.13
CA ASP A 180 -2.41 -17.54 -19.10
C ASP A 180 -0.97 -17.45 -18.56
N GLY A 181 -0.08 -18.21 -19.17
CA GLY A 181 1.34 -18.31 -18.86
C GLY A 181 2.17 -17.04 -19.09
N SER A 182 1.59 -15.85 -18.93
CA SER A 182 2.27 -14.57 -19.10
C SER A 182 3.00 -14.08 -17.85
N ARG A 183 2.86 -14.75 -16.68
CA ARG A 183 3.57 -14.34 -15.45
C ARG A 183 4.77 -15.23 -15.19
N ILE A 184 5.95 -14.63 -15.21
CA ILE A 184 7.20 -15.29 -14.83
C ILE A 184 7.31 -15.27 -13.31
N ARG A 185 7.77 -16.38 -12.72
CA ARG A 185 7.95 -16.51 -11.27
C ARG A 185 9.17 -17.36 -10.94
N SER A 186 10.07 -16.83 -10.12
CA SER A 186 11.22 -17.57 -9.61
C SER A 186 10.82 -18.60 -8.56
N GLN A 187 11.76 -19.51 -8.26
CA GLN A 187 11.73 -20.25 -7.01
C GLN A 187 11.73 -19.31 -5.81
N ARG A 188 11.30 -19.82 -4.65
CA ARG A 188 11.53 -19.13 -3.38
C ARG A 188 13.02 -19.17 -3.04
N LEU A 189 13.55 -18.02 -2.66
CA LEU A 189 14.90 -17.83 -2.17
C LEU A 189 14.86 -17.69 -0.65
N LYS A 190 15.98 -18.01 0.00
CA LYS A 190 16.12 -17.85 1.44
C LYS A 190 16.30 -16.38 1.79
N ASP A 191 15.85 -16.03 2.99
CA ASP A 191 15.94 -14.70 3.62
C ASP A 191 15.04 -13.65 2.99
N GLU A 192 14.86 -12.56 3.74
CA GLU A 192 14.06 -11.42 3.34
C GLU A 192 14.78 -10.58 2.29
N MET A 193 14.02 -10.06 1.31
CA MET A 193 14.49 -9.07 0.35
C MET A 193 14.27 -7.67 0.94
N VAL A 194 15.34 -6.88 0.94
CA VAL A 194 15.33 -5.46 1.29
C VAL A 194 15.06 -4.60 0.07
N ASP A 195 15.75 -4.88 -1.04
CA ASP A 195 15.62 -4.16 -2.32
C ASP A 195 16.05 -5.09 -3.48
N MET A 196 15.77 -4.67 -4.71
CA MET A 196 16.11 -5.39 -5.94
C MET A 196 16.52 -4.41 -7.04
N ALA A 197 17.42 -4.85 -7.91
CA ALA A 197 17.70 -4.16 -9.17
C ALA A 197 17.90 -5.17 -10.30
N VAL A 198 17.45 -4.83 -11.51
CA VAL A 198 17.63 -5.65 -12.71
C VAL A 198 18.35 -4.84 -13.77
N ALA A 199 19.54 -5.29 -14.18
CA ALA A 199 20.34 -4.66 -15.22
C ALA A 199 21.50 -5.58 -15.63
N ASP A 200 22.19 -5.26 -16.72
CA ASP A 200 23.50 -5.84 -17.06
C ASP A 200 24.54 -5.39 -16.03
N PHE A 201 24.89 -6.28 -15.10
CA PHE A 201 25.86 -6.02 -14.04
C PHE A 201 27.23 -6.63 -14.36
N ASN A 202 27.27 -7.69 -15.17
CA ASN A 202 28.50 -8.40 -15.50
C ASN A 202 29.17 -7.89 -16.81
N GLY A 203 28.48 -7.08 -17.61
CA GLY A 203 28.95 -6.47 -18.85
C GLY A 203 28.83 -7.37 -20.09
N ASP A 204 27.96 -8.39 -20.08
CA ASP A 204 27.75 -9.32 -21.20
C ASP A 204 26.59 -8.94 -22.13
N GLY A 205 25.90 -7.83 -21.86
CA GLY A 205 24.76 -7.34 -22.61
C GLY A 205 23.43 -7.98 -22.22
N ARG A 206 23.38 -8.84 -21.20
CA ARG A 206 22.16 -9.44 -20.65
C ARG A 206 21.93 -8.93 -19.24
N ASN A 207 20.66 -8.81 -18.86
CA ASN A 207 20.27 -8.41 -17.52
C ASN A 207 20.43 -9.56 -16.52
N GLU A 208 21.02 -9.22 -15.38
CA GLU A 208 21.03 -9.99 -14.14
C GLU A 208 20.07 -9.39 -13.10
N ILE A 209 19.84 -10.14 -12.03
CA ILE A 209 18.97 -9.78 -10.92
C ILE A 209 19.80 -9.65 -9.65
N ALA A 210 19.98 -8.43 -9.17
CA ALA A 210 20.59 -8.13 -7.89
C ALA A 210 19.51 -8.14 -6.79
N ILE A 211 19.69 -8.97 -5.77
CA ILE A 211 18.81 -9.01 -4.59
C ILE A 211 19.64 -8.59 -3.38
N LEU A 212 19.17 -7.53 -2.72
CA LEU A 212 19.71 -7.06 -1.45
C LEU A 212 18.94 -7.74 -0.31
N HIS A 213 19.67 -8.39 0.58
CA HIS A 213 19.16 -8.91 1.86
C HIS A 213 19.67 -8.03 3.01
N ASP A 214 19.41 -8.37 4.27
CA ASP A 214 19.77 -7.53 5.43
C ASP A 214 21.27 -7.18 5.51
N HIS A 215 22.15 -8.12 5.19
CA HIS A 215 23.62 -7.95 5.31
C HIS A 215 24.41 -8.30 4.04
N ARG A 216 23.74 -8.90 3.06
CA ARG A 216 24.38 -9.47 1.87
C ARG A 216 23.70 -9.03 0.59
N LEU A 217 24.47 -9.02 -0.47
CA LEU A 217 24.04 -8.76 -1.83
C LEU A 217 24.35 -9.99 -2.68
N VAL A 218 23.36 -10.45 -3.43
CA VAL A 218 23.49 -11.63 -4.29
C VAL A 218 23.04 -11.28 -5.71
N ILE A 219 23.85 -11.61 -6.71
CA ILE A 219 23.51 -11.48 -8.13
C ILE A 219 23.11 -12.85 -8.67
N TYR A 220 21.98 -12.88 -9.37
CA TYR A 220 21.44 -14.07 -10.02
C TYR A 220 21.30 -13.82 -11.52
N LYS A 221 21.39 -14.89 -12.31
CA LYS A 221 20.88 -14.93 -13.69
C LYS A 221 19.56 -15.66 -13.76
N TRP A 222 18.71 -15.29 -14.70
CA TRP A 222 17.56 -16.11 -15.08
C TRP A 222 18.01 -17.29 -15.94
N GLY A 223 17.74 -18.52 -15.49
CA GLY A 223 18.11 -19.75 -16.18
C GLY A 223 17.01 -20.23 -17.12
N ASN A 224 17.41 -20.98 -18.16
CA ASN A 224 16.49 -21.62 -19.11
C ASN A 224 15.59 -22.69 -18.44
N ASP A 225 15.93 -23.13 -17.24
CA ASP A 225 15.13 -24.01 -16.39
C ASP A 225 14.02 -23.27 -15.62
N GLY A 226 13.87 -21.96 -15.85
CA GLY A 226 12.90 -21.11 -15.17
C GLY A 226 13.29 -20.79 -13.72
N ARG A 227 14.59 -20.80 -13.40
CA ARG A 227 15.09 -20.58 -12.04
C ARG A 227 16.17 -19.51 -12.00
N LEU A 228 16.26 -18.82 -10.87
CA LEU A 228 17.37 -17.90 -10.58
C LEU A 228 18.62 -18.70 -10.20
N GLY A 229 19.65 -18.65 -11.04
CA GLY A 229 20.96 -19.25 -10.78
C GLY A 229 21.92 -18.22 -10.18
N LYS A 230 22.48 -18.49 -9.00
CA LYS A 230 23.42 -17.58 -8.32
C LYS A 230 24.72 -17.42 -9.12
N LEU A 231 25.11 -16.17 -9.40
CA LEU A 231 26.38 -15.83 -10.05
C LEU A 231 27.44 -15.39 -9.02
N GLY A 232 27.04 -14.59 -8.04
CA GLY A 232 27.98 -14.07 -7.04
C GLY A 232 27.26 -13.58 -5.79
N GLU A 233 28.00 -13.51 -4.69
CA GLU A 233 27.50 -13.05 -3.40
C GLU A 233 28.61 -12.32 -2.64
N ILE A 234 28.25 -11.25 -1.93
CA ILE A 234 29.13 -10.52 -1.02
C ILE A 234 28.39 -10.13 0.25
N THR A 235 29.10 -10.13 1.38
CA THR A 235 28.62 -9.50 2.63
C THR A 235 28.99 -8.02 2.59
N ILE A 236 27.99 -7.14 2.61
CA ILE A 236 28.19 -5.68 2.57
C ILE A 236 28.74 -5.20 3.91
N SER A 237 28.07 -5.60 4.99
CA SER A 237 28.50 -5.36 6.36
C SER A 237 27.87 -6.42 7.27
N ARG A 238 28.63 -6.87 8.27
CA ARG A 238 28.12 -7.79 9.30
C ARG A 238 27.39 -7.06 10.44
N SER A 239 27.60 -5.75 10.59
CA SER A 239 27.08 -4.94 11.70
C SER A 239 26.02 -3.94 11.26
N ASN A 240 26.00 -3.57 9.98
CA ASN A 240 25.05 -2.60 9.45
C ASN A 240 23.92 -3.32 8.75
N LEU A 241 22.74 -2.74 8.82
CA LEU A 241 21.58 -3.17 8.06
C LEU A 241 21.56 -2.45 6.70
N ASN A 242 21.27 -3.21 5.65
CA ASN A 242 21.03 -2.68 4.33
C ASN A 242 19.68 -1.94 4.29
N PHE A 243 19.62 -0.83 3.56
CA PHE A 243 18.45 0.06 3.53
C PHE A 243 17.87 0.25 2.12
N SER A 244 18.73 0.46 1.12
CA SER A 244 18.31 0.62 -0.27
C SER A 244 19.44 0.29 -1.24
N MET A 245 19.10 -0.06 -2.47
CA MET A 245 20.05 -0.28 -3.55
C MET A 245 19.59 0.39 -4.85
N ARG A 246 20.53 0.95 -5.61
CA ARG A 246 20.30 1.54 -6.94
C ARG A 246 21.39 1.11 -7.92
N ALA A 247 21.02 0.99 -9.19
CA ALA A 247 21.93 0.65 -10.28
C ALA A 247 22.28 1.91 -11.10
N ILE A 248 23.57 2.12 -11.38
CA ILE A 248 24.08 3.23 -12.22
C ILE A 248 25.48 2.87 -12.71
N ASP A 249 25.84 3.24 -13.93
CA ASP A 249 27.21 3.06 -14.46
C ASP A 249 28.11 4.19 -13.91
N LEU A 250 28.92 3.89 -12.89
CA LEU A 250 29.75 4.89 -12.19
C LEU A 250 31.12 5.06 -12.85
N ASN A 251 31.63 4.01 -13.49
CA ASN A 251 32.96 3.97 -14.08
C ASN A 251 32.94 4.14 -15.62
N ARG A 252 31.75 4.27 -16.23
CA ARG A 252 31.49 4.44 -17.67
C ARG A 252 31.97 3.27 -18.52
N ASP A 253 31.82 2.06 -18.00
CA ASP A 253 32.31 0.86 -18.67
C ASP A 253 31.22 0.03 -19.37
N GLY A 254 29.98 0.53 -19.34
CA GLY A 254 28.81 -0.06 -19.98
C GLY A 254 28.00 -0.97 -19.05
N ALA A 255 28.63 -1.61 -18.06
CA ALA A 255 27.93 -2.37 -17.04
C ALA A 255 27.36 -1.43 -15.96
N LYS A 256 26.24 -1.80 -15.35
CA LYS A 256 25.72 -1.07 -14.19
C LYS A 256 26.49 -1.46 -12.95
N ASP A 257 26.85 -0.45 -12.15
CA ASP A 257 27.35 -0.64 -10.80
C ASP A 257 26.21 -0.50 -9.79
N LEU A 258 26.42 -1.01 -8.58
CA LEU A 258 25.46 -1.05 -7.49
C LEU A 258 25.87 -0.07 -6.39
N VAL A 259 24.96 0.84 -6.06
CA VAL A 259 25.05 1.77 -4.93
C VAL A 259 24.18 1.20 -3.80
N VAL A 260 24.80 0.82 -2.69
CA VAL A 260 24.11 0.21 -1.55
C VAL A 260 24.21 1.14 -0.35
N ALA A 261 23.07 1.63 0.14
CA ALA A 261 23.00 2.41 1.37
C ALA A 261 22.71 1.48 2.56
N THR A 262 23.48 1.66 3.63
CA THR A 262 23.34 0.93 4.90
C THR A 262 23.30 1.90 6.07
N PHE A 263 22.88 1.43 7.24
CA PHE A 263 22.96 2.18 8.49
C PHE A 263 23.37 1.28 9.67
N GLU A 264 24.02 1.88 10.67
CA GLU A 264 24.23 1.25 11.97
C GLU A 264 22.90 1.16 12.73
N GLU A 265 22.55 -0.03 13.23
CA GLU A 265 21.25 -0.27 13.87
C GLU A 265 21.01 0.60 15.12
N GLU A 266 22.05 0.87 15.92
CA GLU A 266 21.93 1.64 17.17
C GLU A 266 21.86 3.15 16.96
N SER A 267 22.56 3.68 15.96
CA SER A 267 22.79 5.12 15.78
C SER A 267 22.12 5.69 14.52
N ASN A 268 21.67 4.83 13.61
CA ASN A 268 21.28 5.14 12.23
C ASN A 268 22.36 5.85 11.41
N ARG A 269 23.63 5.79 11.82
CA ARG A 269 24.72 6.40 11.05
C ARG A 269 24.87 5.68 9.71
N PRO A 270 24.84 6.40 8.58
CA PRO A 270 24.84 5.77 7.27
C PRO A 270 26.23 5.45 6.77
N TYR A 271 26.30 4.38 5.99
CA TYR A 271 27.43 4.08 5.13
C TYR A 271 26.95 3.58 3.78
N SER A 272 27.41 4.22 2.71
CA SER A 272 27.09 3.81 1.34
C SER A 272 28.29 3.18 0.65
N TYR A 273 28.05 2.06 -0.03
CA TYR A 273 29.04 1.23 -0.71
C TYR A 273 28.78 1.23 -2.23
N PHE A 274 29.84 1.01 -3.01
CA PHE A 274 29.81 1.13 -4.47
C PHE A 274 30.51 -0.08 -5.10
N TYR A 275 29.74 -0.97 -5.72
CA TYR A 275 30.24 -2.25 -6.24
C TYR A 275 29.99 -2.39 -7.74
N SER A 276 30.99 -2.85 -8.49
CA SER A 276 30.81 -3.43 -9.81
C SER A 276 30.74 -4.95 -9.70
N PHE A 277 30.01 -5.61 -10.61
CA PHE A 277 29.99 -7.07 -10.74
C PHE A 277 30.57 -7.56 -12.09
N ARG A 278 31.31 -6.70 -12.78
CA ARG A 278 31.82 -6.98 -14.12
C ARG A 278 32.62 -8.28 -14.19
N GLY A 279 32.38 -9.07 -15.23
CA GLY A 279 33.01 -10.39 -15.42
C GLY A 279 32.65 -11.39 -14.33
N ASN A 280 31.46 -11.27 -13.73
CA ASN A 280 30.96 -12.08 -12.62
C ASN A 280 31.79 -11.96 -11.33
N LYS A 281 32.44 -10.82 -11.11
CA LYS A 281 33.29 -10.59 -9.93
C LYS A 281 32.96 -9.27 -9.26
N PHE A 282 32.69 -9.33 -7.95
CA PHE A 282 32.53 -8.13 -7.15
C PHE A 282 33.85 -7.37 -6.99
N THR A 283 33.80 -6.06 -7.27
CA THR A 283 34.91 -5.13 -7.04
C THR A 283 34.37 -3.80 -6.54
N GLU A 284 35.14 -3.08 -5.73
CA GLU A 284 34.77 -1.73 -5.29
C GLU A 284 35.14 -0.69 -6.37
N VAL A 285 34.17 0.07 -6.84
CA VAL A 285 34.41 1.19 -7.78
C VAL A 285 34.77 2.50 -7.07
N ALA A 286 34.43 2.59 -5.79
CA ALA A 286 34.82 3.67 -4.89
C ALA A 286 34.81 3.20 -3.44
N LYS A 287 35.66 3.81 -2.60
CA LYS A 287 35.65 3.59 -1.15
C LYS A 287 34.32 4.07 -0.57
N ARG A 288 33.77 3.30 0.38
CA ARG A 288 32.54 3.66 1.10
C ARG A 288 32.59 5.08 1.67
N CYS A 289 31.45 5.76 1.72
CA CYS A 289 31.32 7.09 2.31
C CYS A 289 30.27 7.12 3.44
N SER A 290 30.35 8.13 4.32
CA SER A 290 29.46 8.26 5.49
C SER A 290 28.21 9.11 5.20
N TYR A 291 27.61 8.89 4.04
CA TYR A 291 26.40 9.57 3.58
C TYR A 291 25.34 8.54 3.21
N PHE A 292 24.06 8.90 3.31
CA PHE A 292 23.02 8.18 2.56
C PHE A 292 23.19 8.55 1.09
N VAL A 293 23.32 7.54 0.21
CA VAL A 293 23.51 7.76 -1.23
C VAL A 293 22.47 6.97 -2.00
N SER A 294 21.93 7.61 -3.04
CA SER A 294 20.92 7.05 -3.94
C SER A 294 21.18 7.55 -5.36
N VAL A 295 20.32 7.15 -6.29
CA VAL A 295 20.33 7.59 -7.68
C VAL A 295 18.98 8.22 -7.99
N ILE A 296 19.01 9.42 -8.57
CA ILE A 296 17.83 10.18 -8.97
C ILE A 296 18.02 10.63 -10.42
N ASN A 297 16.97 10.53 -11.23
CA ASN A 297 16.95 11.11 -12.58
C ASN A 297 16.61 12.59 -12.47
N LEU A 298 17.57 13.47 -12.72
CA LEU A 298 17.41 14.91 -12.52
C LEU A 298 17.06 15.64 -13.83
N PRO A 299 16.10 16.58 -13.84
CA PRO A 299 15.85 17.43 -15.00
C PRO A 299 17.07 18.35 -15.29
N PRO A 300 17.20 18.86 -16.53
CA PRO A 300 16.29 18.68 -17.66
C PRO A 300 16.56 17.41 -18.48
N SER A 301 17.72 16.77 -18.33
CA SER A 301 18.12 15.63 -19.15
C SER A 301 17.60 14.28 -18.63
N TYR A 302 17.12 14.25 -17.39
CA TYR A 302 16.68 13.04 -16.68
C TYR A 302 17.76 11.96 -16.61
N GLN A 303 19.03 12.38 -16.66
CA GLN A 303 20.14 11.45 -16.53
C GLN A 303 20.21 10.94 -15.08
N PRO A 304 20.40 9.62 -14.90
CA PRO A 304 20.67 9.03 -13.60
C PRO A 304 21.87 9.73 -12.96
N THR A 305 21.63 10.34 -11.80
CA THR A 305 22.64 11.12 -11.08
C THR A 305 22.80 10.56 -9.68
N LEU A 306 24.06 10.35 -9.27
CA LEU A 306 24.38 9.96 -7.90
C LEU A 306 24.14 11.15 -6.97
N VAL A 307 23.31 10.95 -5.95
CA VAL A 307 22.95 11.97 -4.96
C VAL A 307 23.24 11.49 -3.56
N GLY A 308 23.57 12.41 -2.65
CA GLY A 308 23.88 12.11 -1.28
C GLY A 308 23.30 13.11 -0.30
N GLN A 309 23.14 12.64 0.93
CA GLN A 309 22.64 13.43 2.04
C GLN A 309 23.38 13.06 3.32
N GLY A 310 23.69 14.10 4.10
CA GLY A 310 24.30 13.95 5.42
C GLY A 310 23.37 13.27 6.41
N TRP A 311 23.95 12.80 7.50
CA TRP A 311 23.22 12.24 8.64
C TRP A 311 23.10 13.27 9.76
N ASP A 312 21.97 13.23 10.44
CA ASP A 312 21.69 14.02 11.63
C ASP A 312 21.16 13.07 12.71
N SER A 313 21.75 13.12 13.91
CA SER A 313 21.42 12.19 14.99
C SER A 313 20.01 12.37 15.56
N ILE A 314 19.38 13.51 15.29
CA ILE A 314 18.02 13.84 15.76
C ILE A 314 17.03 13.71 14.61
N LYS A 315 17.35 14.30 13.45
CA LYS A 315 16.45 14.36 12.29
C LYS A 315 16.58 13.19 11.33
N LEU A 316 17.50 12.27 11.57
CA LEU A 316 17.93 11.17 10.69
C LEU A 316 18.67 11.65 9.43
N PHE A 317 18.10 12.63 8.74
CA PHE A 317 18.67 13.25 7.54
C PHE A 317 19.10 14.68 7.82
N ALA A 318 20.36 15.00 7.53
CA ALA A 318 20.84 16.37 7.55
C ALA A 318 20.14 17.19 6.44
N PRO A 319 19.96 18.52 6.64
CA PRO A 319 19.30 19.35 5.65
C PRO A 319 20.00 19.35 4.29
N GLY A 320 19.24 19.13 3.22
CA GLY A 320 19.70 19.23 1.83
C GLY A 320 20.15 17.90 1.22
N VAL A 321 19.88 17.78 -0.08
CA VAL A 321 20.37 16.70 -0.94
C VAL A 321 21.34 17.32 -1.94
N TYR A 322 22.43 16.61 -2.23
CA TYR A 322 23.53 17.11 -3.03
C TYR A 322 23.88 16.10 -4.12
N MET A 323 24.26 16.58 -5.30
CA MET A 323 24.93 15.74 -6.29
C MET A 323 26.28 15.28 -5.72
N MET A 324 26.62 14.02 -5.92
CA MET A 324 27.85 13.43 -5.41
C MET A 324 28.98 13.60 -6.42
N VAL A 325 30.15 14.01 -5.93
CA VAL A 325 31.36 14.17 -6.75
C VAL A 325 32.42 13.19 -6.28
N LYS A 326 33.07 12.51 -7.22
CA LYS A 326 34.16 11.58 -6.90
C LYS A 326 35.43 12.37 -6.59
N GLN A 327 35.97 12.20 -5.39
CA GLN A 327 37.19 12.85 -4.94
C GLN A 327 38.02 11.85 -4.12
N ASN A 328 39.33 11.75 -4.41
CA ASN A 328 40.27 10.87 -3.68
C ASN A 328 39.81 9.40 -3.57
N GLY A 329 39.13 8.89 -4.60
CA GLY A 329 38.64 7.51 -4.66
C GLY A 329 37.38 7.23 -3.83
N THR A 330 36.72 8.26 -3.27
CA THR A 330 35.40 8.17 -2.62
C THR A 330 34.45 9.23 -3.19
N TYR A 331 33.23 9.31 -2.68
CA TYR A 331 32.25 10.33 -3.06
C TYR A 331 32.00 11.32 -1.92
N VAL A 332 31.94 12.60 -2.27
CA VAL A 332 31.66 13.72 -1.35
C VAL A 332 30.46 14.53 -1.85
N LEU A 333 29.81 15.27 -0.94
CA LEU A 333 28.70 16.16 -1.29
C LEU A 333 29.22 17.33 -2.13
N GLY A 334 28.62 17.52 -3.32
CA GLY A 334 28.92 18.61 -4.24
C GLY A 334 27.83 19.68 -4.27
N GLN A 335 27.23 19.89 -5.43
CA GLN A 335 26.21 20.91 -5.62
C GLN A 335 24.87 20.51 -4.99
N ARG A 336 24.26 21.44 -4.26
CA ARG A 336 22.93 21.25 -3.64
C ARG A 336 21.83 21.23 -4.68
N ILE A 337 20.87 20.32 -4.50
CA ILE A 337 19.65 20.21 -5.29
C ILE A 337 18.53 20.98 -4.58
N ASN A 338 17.77 21.78 -5.34
CA ASN A 338 16.62 22.50 -4.80
C ASN A 338 15.43 21.55 -4.63
N LEU A 339 15.12 21.18 -3.39
CA LEU A 339 14.04 20.27 -3.04
C LEU A 339 13.17 20.87 -1.91
N PRO A 340 11.86 20.56 -1.87
CA PRO A 340 10.97 21.00 -0.82
C PRO A 340 11.34 20.38 0.53
N SER A 341 10.80 20.96 1.61
CA SER A 341 10.98 20.43 2.97
C SER A 341 10.41 19.01 3.09
N GLY A 342 11.15 18.13 3.76
CA GLY A 342 10.83 16.70 3.90
C GLY A 342 11.37 15.81 2.78
N ALA A 343 11.94 16.39 1.73
CA ALA A 343 12.61 15.63 0.69
C ALA A 343 13.97 15.09 1.16
N ASN A 344 14.29 13.88 0.73
CA ASN A 344 15.55 13.19 0.96
C ASN A 344 15.97 12.41 -0.29
N VAL A 345 17.14 11.77 -0.24
CA VAL A 345 17.71 11.03 -1.37
C VAL A 345 16.86 9.84 -1.85
N PHE A 346 15.90 9.37 -1.06
CA PHE A 346 15.12 8.15 -1.34
C PHE A 346 13.69 8.41 -1.77
N ASN A 347 13.10 9.57 -1.46
CA ASN A 347 11.66 9.78 -1.52
C ASN A 347 11.19 10.72 -2.64
N VAL A 348 12.03 11.03 -3.63
CA VAL A 348 11.67 11.95 -4.72
C VAL A 348 11.90 11.35 -6.11
N ALA A 349 11.09 11.81 -7.07
CA ALA A 349 11.26 11.56 -8.50
C ALA A 349 10.64 12.71 -9.31
N TRP A 350 11.04 12.89 -10.56
CA TRP A 350 10.42 13.87 -11.45
C TRP A 350 9.61 13.19 -12.55
N ILE A 351 8.39 13.67 -12.78
CA ILE A 351 7.57 13.36 -13.95
C ILE A 351 7.80 14.45 -15.00
N PRO A 352 8.38 14.12 -16.17
CA PRO A 352 8.48 15.05 -17.27
C PRO A 352 7.10 15.47 -17.78
N GLY A 353 6.91 16.78 -17.97
CA GLY A 353 5.63 17.35 -18.38
C GLY A 353 5.77 18.43 -19.44
N LYS A 354 4.80 18.50 -20.37
CA LYS A 354 4.78 19.53 -21.43
C LYS A 354 4.70 20.95 -20.87
N ASN A 355 4.01 21.13 -19.74
CA ASN A 355 3.82 22.41 -19.06
C ASN A 355 4.80 22.58 -17.88
N GLY A 356 5.99 21.99 -18.00
CA GLY A 356 7.00 21.94 -16.95
C GLY A 356 6.94 20.64 -16.15
N ASP A 357 8.05 20.33 -15.50
CA ASP A 357 8.24 19.07 -14.79
C ASP A 357 7.54 19.07 -13.44
N GLN A 358 6.98 17.92 -13.05
CA GLN A 358 6.39 17.72 -11.73
C GLN A 358 7.37 16.96 -10.83
N LEU A 359 7.75 17.55 -9.70
CA LEU A 359 8.47 16.84 -8.64
C LEU A 359 7.47 16.09 -7.77
N VAL A 360 7.62 14.77 -7.72
CA VAL A 360 6.91 13.87 -6.82
C VAL A 360 7.74 13.67 -5.56
N MET A 361 7.12 13.77 -4.39
CA MET A 361 7.73 13.43 -3.11
C MET A 361 6.81 12.50 -2.30
N LEU A 362 7.33 11.35 -1.89
CA LEU A 362 6.67 10.44 -0.96
C LEU A 362 6.94 10.87 0.49
N THR A 363 5.88 11.13 1.24
CA THR A 363 5.97 11.58 2.63
C THR A 363 6.15 10.40 3.60
N ASP A 364 6.52 10.70 4.86
CA ASP A 364 6.65 9.70 5.92
C ASP A 364 5.32 8.99 6.25
N ASP A 365 4.18 9.63 6.01
CA ASP A 365 2.84 9.03 6.11
C ASP A 365 2.39 8.35 4.81
N GLU A 366 3.34 8.12 3.90
CA GLU A 366 3.21 7.34 2.67
C GLU A 366 2.29 7.96 1.61
N ARG A 367 2.08 9.28 1.63
CA ARG A 367 1.33 10.02 0.60
C ARG A 367 2.27 10.63 -0.44
N LEU A 368 1.77 10.82 -1.65
CA LEU A 368 2.49 11.52 -2.69
C LEU A 368 2.10 13.00 -2.68
N LYS A 369 3.10 13.88 -2.63
CA LYS A 369 2.99 15.32 -2.85
C LYS A 369 3.58 15.66 -4.19
N ILE A 370 2.90 16.54 -4.93
CA ILE A 370 3.34 16.99 -6.26
C ILE A 370 3.68 18.47 -6.17
N PHE A 371 4.87 18.81 -6.63
CA PHE A 371 5.38 20.17 -6.67
C PHE A 371 5.73 20.57 -8.10
N GLN A 372 5.63 21.85 -8.42
CA GLN A 372 5.95 22.37 -9.74
C GLN A 372 6.62 23.75 -9.68
N GLY A 373 7.44 24.01 -10.69
CA GLY A 373 8.13 25.29 -10.89
C GLY A 373 9.40 25.44 -10.04
N ALA A 374 10.14 26.52 -10.30
CA ALA A 374 11.45 26.77 -9.67
C ALA A 374 11.40 26.85 -8.14
N ASN A 375 10.27 27.31 -7.59
CA ASN A 375 10.06 27.42 -6.14
C ASN A 375 9.51 26.15 -5.50
N GLN A 376 9.30 25.07 -6.27
CA GLN A 376 8.69 23.83 -5.80
C GLN A 376 7.37 24.10 -5.07
N THR A 377 6.42 24.74 -5.76
CA THR A 377 5.09 25.04 -5.19
C THR A 377 4.28 23.75 -5.12
N LEU A 378 3.70 23.45 -3.96
CA LEU A 378 2.83 22.29 -3.78
C LEU A 378 1.53 22.51 -4.56
N ILE A 379 1.23 21.59 -5.49
CA ILE A 379 0.03 21.66 -6.33
C ILE A 379 -0.95 20.51 -6.08
N HIS A 380 -0.50 19.38 -5.54
CA HIS A 380 -1.36 18.24 -5.25
C HIS A 380 -0.85 17.38 -4.09
N THR A 381 -1.74 16.71 -3.37
CA THR A 381 -1.41 15.69 -2.36
C THR A 381 -2.43 14.55 -2.44
N THR A 382 -1.95 13.31 -2.49
CA THR A 382 -2.84 12.15 -2.60
C THR A 382 -3.54 11.83 -1.29
N MET A 383 -4.81 11.43 -1.38
CA MET A 383 -5.58 10.87 -0.27
C MET A 383 -5.25 9.40 -0.01
N GLU A 384 -4.56 8.75 -0.95
CA GLU A 384 -4.12 7.38 -0.82
C GLU A 384 -2.69 7.28 -0.27
N ARG A 385 -2.39 6.14 0.37
CA ARG A 385 -1.05 5.76 0.84
C ARG A 385 -0.41 4.75 -0.11
N PHE A 386 0.90 4.85 -0.26
CA PHE A 386 1.74 4.13 -1.21
C PHE A 386 3.02 3.58 -0.53
N SER A 387 3.93 2.96 -1.27
CA SER A 387 5.15 2.32 -0.75
C SER A 387 4.85 1.10 0.14
N GLY A 388 4.61 1.24 1.44
CA GLY A 388 4.35 0.10 2.32
C GLY A 388 5.56 -0.80 2.52
N SER A 389 6.77 -0.23 2.58
CA SER A 389 7.98 -1.00 2.88
C SER A 389 7.99 -1.50 4.33
N ALA A 390 8.56 -2.68 4.57
CA ALA A 390 8.80 -3.21 5.92
C ALA A 390 10.18 -2.80 6.47
N THR A 391 11.12 -2.46 5.60
CA THR A 391 12.47 -1.99 5.95
C THR A 391 12.38 -0.59 6.53
N GLY A 392 12.99 -0.33 7.69
CA GLY A 392 12.99 1.00 8.26
C GLY A 392 13.98 1.19 9.40
N MET A 393 14.32 2.46 9.64
CA MET A 393 15.22 2.94 10.67
C MET A 393 14.42 3.44 11.88
N GLU A 394 14.74 2.91 13.06
CA GLU A 394 14.13 3.38 14.31
C GLU A 394 14.83 4.66 14.76
N HIS A 395 14.09 5.77 14.85
CA HIS A 395 14.62 7.06 15.30
C HIS A 395 13.73 7.64 16.40
N TYR A 396 14.37 8.20 17.42
CA TYR A 396 13.65 8.85 18.50
C TYR A 396 13.43 10.32 18.16
N LYS A 397 12.18 10.78 18.13
CA LYS A 397 11.83 12.19 17.98
C LYS A 397 12.08 12.92 19.31
N GLY A 398 13.33 13.23 19.62
CA GLY A 398 13.67 14.11 20.75
C GLY A 398 13.32 15.57 20.44
N MET A 399 12.87 16.33 21.44
CA MET A 399 12.78 17.79 21.32
C MET A 399 14.21 18.37 21.34
N PRO A 400 14.57 19.32 20.45
CA PRO A 400 15.88 19.95 20.48
C PRO A 400 16.19 20.53 21.87
N GLY A 401 17.31 20.11 22.48
CA GLY A 401 17.75 20.57 23.81
C GLY A 401 17.23 19.78 25.01
N LEU A 402 16.31 18.83 24.82
CA LEU A 402 15.91 17.85 25.83
C LEU A 402 16.37 16.47 25.36
N GLY A 403 17.18 15.79 26.18
CA GLY A 403 17.69 14.46 25.84
C GLY A 403 16.57 13.47 25.47
N VAL A 404 16.94 12.43 24.71
CA VAL A 404 16.01 11.34 24.38
C VAL A 404 15.92 10.39 25.57
N ASP A 405 14.77 10.33 26.23
CA ASP A 405 14.50 9.29 27.22
C ASP A 405 14.04 8.01 26.51
N ARG A 406 15.01 7.11 26.29
CA ARG A 406 14.80 5.81 25.62
C ARG A 406 13.91 4.85 26.42
N ASN A 407 13.65 5.12 27.70
CA ASN A 407 12.83 4.26 28.55
C ASN A 407 11.33 4.57 28.46
N TYR A 408 10.97 5.80 28.07
CA TYR A 408 9.57 6.27 28.06
C TYR A 408 9.05 6.67 26.67
N GLN A 409 9.92 6.96 25.69
CA GLN A 409 9.51 7.30 24.32
C GLN A 409 9.66 6.10 23.40
N MET A 410 8.55 5.65 22.78
CA MET A 410 8.64 4.67 21.70
C MET A 410 9.27 5.31 20.45
N PRO A 411 10.25 4.68 19.79
CA PRO A 411 10.90 5.26 18.62
C PRO A 411 9.91 5.39 17.46
N SER A 412 9.94 6.53 16.79
CA SER A 412 9.34 6.72 15.46
C SER A 412 10.13 5.87 14.46
N LYS A 413 9.49 5.35 13.39
CA LYS A 413 10.19 4.54 12.38
C LYS A 413 10.10 5.24 11.03
N TYR A 414 11.26 5.48 10.41
CA TYR A 414 11.35 5.97 9.04
C TYR A 414 11.51 4.77 8.13
N PHE A 415 10.52 4.51 7.28
CA PHE A 415 10.54 3.35 6.39
C PHE A 415 11.23 3.70 5.07
N ALA A 416 11.98 2.75 4.52
CA ALA A 416 12.61 2.89 3.23
C ALA A 416 11.53 3.13 2.16
N PRO A 417 11.54 4.29 1.48
CA PRO A 417 10.65 4.53 0.35
C PRO A 417 10.84 3.45 -0.72
N MET A 418 9.76 2.77 -1.11
CA MET A 418 9.82 1.97 -2.33
C MET A 418 10.13 2.86 -3.51
N ARG A 419 10.88 2.32 -4.47
CA ARG A 419 11.34 3.06 -5.65
C ARG A 419 10.15 3.68 -6.39
N LEU A 420 10.20 4.99 -6.57
CA LEU A 420 9.32 5.74 -7.46
C LEU A 420 9.90 5.64 -8.87
N ILE A 421 9.27 4.86 -9.74
CA ILE A 421 9.76 4.66 -11.11
C ILE A 421 8.94 5.52 -12.04
N VAL A 422 9.59 6.44 -12.74
CA VAL A 422 8.95 7.26 -13.76
C VAL A 422 9.38 6.76 -15.13
N ALA A 423 8.40 6.33 -15.94
CA ALA A 423 8.67 5.75 -17.25
C ALA A 423 7.56 6.06 -18.25
N ASP A 424 7.96 6.29 -19.51
CA ASP A 424 7.09 6.29 -20.69
C ASP A 424 7.10 4.89 -21.30
N ILE A 425 6.24 4.02 -20.76
CA ILE A 425 6.20 2.58 -21.11
C ILE A 425 5.74 2.38 -22.56
N GLY A 426 4.86 3.23 -23.08
CA GLY A 426 4.30 3.12 -24.43
C GLY A 426 5.06 3.91 -25.49
N HIS A 427 6.16 4.59 -25.12
CA HIS A 427 6.87 5.54 -26.00
C HIS A 427 5.95 6.59 -26.62
N THR A 428 4.90 7.01 -25.90
CA THR A 428 3.91 7.98 -26.38
C THR A 428 4.27 9.42 -26.00
N GLY A 429 5.33 9.60 -25.21
CA GLY A 429 5.67 10.84 -24.52
C GLY A 429 4.86 11.08 -23.25
N GLU A 430 4.01 10.13 -22.84
CA GLU A 430 3.24 10.20 -21.60
C GLU A 430 3.89 9.39 -20.48
N TYR A 431 4.56 10.10 -19.58
CA TYR A 431 5.20 9.48 -18.44
C TYR A 431 4.19 9.04 -17.38
N THR A 432 4.42 7.84 -16.85
CA THR A 432 3.69 7.30 -15.71
C THR A 432 4.63 7.13 -14.53
N LEU A 433 4.11 7.35 -13.32
CA LEU A 433 4.73 7.00 -12.05
C LEU A 433 4.23 5.63 -11.61
N LEU A 434 5.10 4.63 -11.65
CA LEU A 434 4.85 3.34 -11.02
C LEU A 434 5.17 3.41 -9.54
N VAL A 435 4.20 2.97 -8.74
CA VAL A 435 4.31 2.97 -7.29
C VAL A 435 3.54 1.79 -6.69
N ASN A 436 4.07 1.18 -5.64
CA ASN A 436 3.33 0.14 -4.91
C ASN A 436 2.23 0.75 -4.06
N LYS A 437 1.04 0.16 -4.14
CA LYS A 437 -0.07 0.38 -3.22
C LYS A 437 -0.21 -0.84 -2.30
N PRO A 438 0.22 -0.73 -1.03
CA PRO A 438 0.05 -1.82 -0.08
C PRO A 438 -1.43 -2.05 0.24
N ILE A 439 -1.84 -3.32 0.35
CA ILE A 439 -3.19 -3.70 0.77
C ILE A 439 -3.09 -4.45 2.10
N SER A 440 -3.55 -3.81 3.17
CA SER A 440 -3.65 -4.42 4.49
C SER A 440 -4.74 -3.77 5.33
N THR A 441 -5.72 -4.55 5.77
CA THR A 441 -6.76 -4.10 6.71
C THR A 441 -6.18 -3.80 8.10
N ALA A 442 -5.08 -4.46 8.48
CA ALA A 442 -4.44 -4.26 9.78
C ALA A 442 -3.49 -3.05 9.80
N ALA A 443 -2.75 -2.79 8.72
CA ALA A 443 -1.88 -1.61 8.61
C ALA A 443 -2.66 -0.29 8.54
N GLN A 444 -3.93 -0.33 8.12
CA GLN A 444 -4.84 0.83 8.17
C GLN A 444 -5.21 1.25 9.60
N ILE A 445 -5.09 0.35 10.58
CA ILE A 445 -5.44 0.58 12.00
C ILE A 445 -4.18 0.75 12.86
N PHE A 446 -3.07 0.11 12.47
CA PHE A 446 -1.80 0.16 13.20
C PHE A 446 -0.64 0.56 12.27
N ASP A 447 -0.23 1.82 12.29
CA ASP A 447 0.81 2.36 11.38
C ASP A 447 2.18 1.64 11.51
N ARG A 448 2.45 0.94 12.62
CA ARG A 448 3.66 0.13 12.84
C ARG A 448 3.54 -1.32 12.34
N TYR A 449 2.33 -1.82 12.04
CA TYR A 449 2.13 -3.18 11.52
C TYR A 449 2.39 -3.19 10.01
N ARG A 450 3.65 -3.42 9.62
CA ARG A 450 4.10 -3.46 8.22
C ARG A 450 4.06 -4.86 7.61
N TYR A 451 2.97 -5.59 7.83
CA TYR A 451 2.71 -6.83 7.07
C TYR A 451 1.58 -6.59 6.08
N PHE A 452 1.94 -6.67 4.80
CA PHE A 452 1.05 -6.44 3.69
C PHE A 452 0.83 -7.78 2.97
N PRO A 453 -0.26 -8.51 3.26
CA PRO A 453 -0.49 -9.80 2.63
C PRO A 453 -0.71 -9.68 1.12
N GLN A 454 -1.05 -8.48 0.64
CA GLN A 454 -1.30 -8.17 -0.75
C GLN A 454 -0.73 -6.79 -1.11
N GLY A 455 -0.38 -6.61 -2.37
CA GLY A 455 -0.03 -5.32 -2.96
C GLY A 455 -0.53 -5.21 -4.40
N GLU A 456 -0.60 -3.98 -4.90
CA GLU A 456 -0.90 -3.67 -6.31
C GLU A 456 0.15 -2.66 -6.80
N ILE A 457 0.69 -2.84 -8.00
CA ILE A 457 1.49 -1.78 -8.61
C ILE A 457 0.55 -0.88 -9.41
N HIS A 458 0.58 0.40 -9.08
CA HIS A 458 -0.25 1.43 -9.71
C HIS A 458 0.62 2.25 -10.66
N ALA A 459 0.14 2.47 -11.87
CA ALA A 459 0.72 3.39 -12.83
C ALA A 459 -0.09 4.68 -12.86
N LEU A 460 0.43 5.72 -12.23
CA LEU A 460 -0.23 7.01 -12.10
C LEU A 460 0.28 7.98 -13.17
N PHE A 461 -0.58 8.84 -13.70
CA PHE A 461 -0.20 9.90 -14.64
C PHE A 461 -0.68 11.26 -14.12
N TRP A 462 0.01 12.32 -14.50
CA TRP A 462 -0.40 13.69 -14.17
C TRP A 462 -1.38 14.20 -15.22
N ASP A 463 -2.61 14.51 -14.83
CA ASP A 463 -3.68 14.97 -15.74
C ASP A 463 -3.80 16.50 -15.85
N GLY A 464 -2.98 17.23 -15.08
CA GLY A 464 -3.02 18.70 -14.98
C GLY A 464 -3.61 19.21 -13.65
N VAL A 465 -4.35 18.39 -12.93
CA VAL A 465 -5.00 18.71 -11.64
C VAL A 465 -4.55 17.77 -10.52
N GLY A 466 -4.37 16.49 -10.82
CA GLY A 466 -3.99 15.47 -9.87
C GLY A 466 -3.28 14.28 -10.52
N LEU A 467 -2.96 13.29 -9.68
CA LEU A 467 -2.49 11.99 -10.15
C LEU A 467 -3.70 11.08 -10.45
N GLY A 468 -3.93 10.80 -11.72
CA GLY A 468 -4.92 9.83 -12.19
C GLY A 468 -4.32 8.43 -12.32
N LEU A 469 -5.13 7.39 -12.16
CA LEU A 469 -4.71 6.00 -12.39
C LEU A 469 -4.81 5.68 -13.89
N LYS A 470 -3.69 5.31 -14.52
CA LYS A 470 -3.68 4.83 -15.92
C LYS A 470 -4.02 3.34 -15.98
N TRP A 471 -3.36 2.54 -15.14
CA TRP A 471 -3.62 1.12 -14.98
C TRP A 471 -3.04 0.63 -13.65
N LYS A 472 -3.46 -0.56 -13.21
CA LYS A 472 -2.88 -1.24 -12.05
C LYS A 472 -2.73 -2.73 -12.31
N THR A 473 -1.85 -3.38 -11.57
CA THR A 473 -1.79 -4.84 -11.56
C THR A 473 -2.99 -5.44 -10.83
N ARG A 474 -3.32 -6.69 -11.14
CA ARG A 474 -4.06 -7.54 -10.19
C ARG A 474 -3.33 -7.58 -8.85
N ARG A 475 -4.09 -7.94 -7.81
CA ARG A 475 -3.53 -8.15 -6.46
C ARG A 475 -2.43 -9.19 -6.48
N ILE A 476 -1.24 -8.77 -6.10
CA ILE A 476 -0.07 -9.61 -5.94
C ILE A 476 -0.10 -10.16 -4.51
N ARG A 477 0.05 -11.48 -4.36
CA ARG A 477 0.08 -12.13 -3.04
C ARG A 477 1.49 -12.07 -2.46
N GLY A 478 1.61 -11.57 -1.23
CA GLY A 478 2.89 -11.33 -0.55
C GLY A 478 3.13 -9.84 -0.35
N SER A 479 4.08 -9.52 0.54
CA SER A 479 4.50 -8.14 0.75
C SER A 479 5.46 -7.75 -0.35
N VAL A 480 5.11 -6.74 -1.13
CA VAL A 480 6.04 -6.15 -2.11
C VAL A 480 7.22 -5.59 -1.33
N ALA A 481 8.44 -5.90 -1.78
CA ALA A 481 9.69 -5.41 -1.21
C ALA A 481 10.36 -4.41 -2.15
N ALA A 482 10.29 -4.70 -3.46
CA ALA A 482 10.91 -3.88 -4.49
C ALA A 482 10.13 -4.00 -5.81
N VAL A 483 10.29 -2.98 -6.65
CA VAL A 483 9.75 -2.93 -8.01
C VAL A 483 10.87 -2.43 -8.91
N ASP A 484 10.96 -2.97 -10.13
CA ASP A 484 11.84 -2.49 -11.18
C ASP A 484 11.19 -2.61 -12.56
N LEU A 485 11.74 -1.90 -13.55
CA LEU A 485 11.39 -2.02 -14.96
C LEU A 485 12.61 -2.44 -15.76
N ALA A 486 12.60 -3.67 -16.27
CA ALA A 486 13.71 -4.22 -17.06
C ALA A 486 13.23 -5.46 -17.82
N ASP A 487 13.97 -5.85 -18.87
CA ASP A 487 13.81 -7.16 -19.51
C ASP A 487 14.41 -8.23 -18.59
N PHE A 488 13.56 -8.95 -17.85
CA PHE A 488 13.97 -9.84 -16.76
C PHE A 488 14.53 -11.16 -17.26
N ASN A 489 14.00 -11.68 -18.36
CA ASN A 489 14.35 -12.98 -18.93
C ASN A 489 15.23 -12.86 -20.19
N ASN A 490 15.59 -11.64 -20.60
CA ASN A 490 16.40 -11.34 -21.78
C ASN A 490 15.73 -11.75 -23.09
N ASP A 491 14.40 -11.57 -23.19
CA ASP A 491 13.63 -11.88 -24.41
C ASP A 491 13.37 -10.66 -25.32
N GLY A 492 13.84 -9.48 -24.92
CA GLY A 492 13.67 -8.22 -25.63
C GLY A 492 12.41 -7.44 -25.23
N THR A 493 11.55 -7.99 -24.38
CA THR A 493 10.34 -7.34 -23.88
C THR A 493 10.61 -6.68 -22.53
N LEU A 494 10.11 -5.46 -22.34
CA LEU A 494 10.19 -4.81 -21.03
C LEU A 494 9.24 -5.50 -20.04
N ASP A 495 9.72 -5.87 -18.86
CA ASP A 495 8.89 -6.41 -17.80
C ASP A 495 8.70 -5.42 -16.64
N LEU A 496 7.53 -5.49 -16.02
CA LEU A 496 7.35 -5.06 -14.63
C LEU A 496 7.86 -6.16 -13.71
N VAL A 497 8.99 -5.92 -13.04
CA VAL A 497 9.61 -6.88 -12.13
C VAL A 497 9.26 -6.51 -10.69
N VAL A 498 8.72 -7.47 -9.94
CA VAL A 498 8.25 -7.28 -8.56
C VAL A 498 8.93 -8.29 -7.64
N GLY A 499 9.66 -7.79 -6.66
CA GLY A 499 10.23 -8.55 -5.57
C GLY A 499 9.24 -8.69 -4.41
N LEU A 500 9.05 -9.92 -3.92
CA LEU A 500 8.05 -10.25 -2.92
C LEU A 500 8.67 -10.95 -1.72
N ASN A 501 8.34 -10.50 -0.52
CA ASN A 501 8.57 -11.22 0.72
C ASN A 501 7.35 -12.05 1.09
N THR A 502 7.60 -13.31 1.41
CA THR A 502 6.60 -14.30 1.79
C THR A 502 7.07 -15.08 3.02
N SER A 503 6.14 -15.57 3.82
CA SER A 503 6.43 -16.56 4.86
C SER A 503 5.79 -17.89 4.47
N PRO A 504 6.51 -19.02 4.54
CA PRO A 504 5.86 -20.32 4.60
C PRO A 504 5.10 -20.39 5.94
N ASP A 505 3.81 -20.73 5.89
CA ASP A 505 2.88 -20.99 7.01
C ASP A 505 2.85 -19.98 8.16
N LEU A 506 1.79 -19.15 8.22
CA LEU A 506 1.35 -18.39 9.41
C LEU A 506 2.46 -17.69 10.23
N GLY A 507 3.57 -17.31 9.60
CA GLY A 507 4.69 -16.62 10.25
C GLY A 507 5.67 -17.52 11.02
N VAL A 508 5.51 -18.84 10.99
CA VAL A 508 6.43 -19.80 11.63
C VAL A 508 7.33 -20.41 10.57
N GLY A 509 8.37 -19.67 10.20
CA GLY A 509 9.39 -20.07 9.25
C GLY A 509 10.30 -18.90 8.88
N SER A 510 11.52 -19.19 8.40
CA SER A 510 12.39 -18.13 7.86
C SER A 510 11.67 -17.40 6.73
N ARG A 511 11.64 -16.05 6.76
CA ARG A 511 11.13 -15.25 5.64
C ARG A 511 11.86 -15.64 4.36
N GLN A 512 11.10 -15.76 3.29
CA GLN A 512 11.59 -16.14 1.97
C GLN A 512 11.16 -15.09 0.97
N CYS A 513 12.05 -14.73 0.07
CA CYS A 513 11.70 -13.86 -1.04
C CYS A 513 11.52 -14.63 -2.35
N LEU A 514 10.84 -14.02 -3.31
CA LEU A 514 10.76 -14.50 -4.69
C LEU A 514 10.58 -13.30 -5.62
N VAL A 515 10.87 -13.49 -6.90
CA VAL A 515 10.69 -12.48 -7.93
C VAL A 515 9.60 -12.91 -8.90
N THR A 516 8.72 -12.00 -9.26
CA THR A 516 7.75 -12.17 -10.34
C THR A 516 7.97 -11.10 -11.40
N ALA A 517 7.86 -11.46 -12.67
CA ALA A 517 7.90 -10.50 -13.77
C ALA A 517 6.62 -10.60 -14.60
N TYR A 518 6.16 -9.45 -15.08
CA TYR A 518 4.97 -9.28 -15.91
C TYR A 518 5.38 -8.56 -17.19
N PRO A 519 5.37 -9.24 -18.35
CA PRO A 519 5.66 -8.62 -19.63
C PRO A 519 4.73 -7.45 -19.90
N LEU A 520 5.32 -6.33 -20.32
CA LEU A 520 4.66 -5.12 -20.77
C LEU A 520 4.75 -5.10 -22.30
N ASP A 521 3.92 -5.91 -22.96
CA ASP A 521 3.87 -5.91 -24.43
C ASP A 521 3.02 -4.72 -24.90
N VAL A 522 3.71 -3.71 -25.43
CA VAL A 522 3.12 -2.48 -25.97
C VAL A 522 2.75 -2.60 -27.45
N SER A 523 3.14 -3.69 -28.14
CA SER A 523 2.84 -3.91 -29.57
C SER A 523 1.33 -3.98 -29.82
N GLN A 524 0.60 -4.37 -28.78
CA GLN A 524 -0.84 -4.44 -28.72
C GLN A 524 -1.43 -3.30 -27.90
N MET A 525 -0.78 -2.16 -27.70
CA MET A 525 -1.38 -1.03 -26.98
C MET A 525 -2.14 -0.13 -27.95
N ASN A 526 -3.45 0.08 -27.73
CA ASN A 526 -4.15 1.18 -28.40
C ASN A 526 -3.73 2.50 -27.73
N PRO A 527 -3.01 3.42 -28.40
CA PRO A 527 -2.55 4.67 -27.80
C PRO A 527 -3.70 5.61 -27.39
N ASN A 528 -4.93 5.34 -27.85
CA ASN A 528 -6.13 6.10 -27.54
C ASN A 528 -7.06 5.40 -26.55
N ALA A 529 -6.65 4.28 -25.94
CA ALA A 529 -7.47 3.62 -24.92
C ALA A 529 -7.69 4.57 -23.73
N PRO A 530 -8.94 4.93 -23.39
CA PRO A 530 -9.23 5.84 -22.29
C PRO A 530 -8.81 5.20 -20.97
N ALA A 531 -8.32 6.03 -20.04
CA ALA A 531 -8.04 5.61 -18.68
C ALA A 531 -9.30 5.01 -18.04
N ASP A 532 -9.15 3.94 -17.27
CA ASP A 532 -10.28 3.37 -16.53
C ASP A 532 -10.73 4.32 -15.42
N LEU A 533 -11.78 5.10 -15.67
CA LEU A 533 -12.34 6.00 -14.68
C LEU A 533 -13.32 5.30 -13.73
N SER A 534 -13.57 3.99 -13.90
CA SER A 534 -14.63 3.29 -13.15
C SER A 534 -14.38 3.15 -11.64
N ASP A 535 -13.14 3.37 -11.17
CA ASP A 535 -12.76 3.19 -9.76
C ASP A 535 -12.73 4.50 -8.95
N PHE A 536 -13.10 5.65 -9.52
CA PHE A 536 -13.05 6.95 -8.82
C PHE A 536 -14.37 7.73 -8.71
N GLU A 537 -15.51 7.13 -9.01
CA GLU A 537 -16.79 7.71 -8.59
C GLU A 537 -17.05 7.48 -7.09
N VAL A 538 -16.38 8.28 -6.25
CA VAL A 538 -17.01 8.77 -5.03
C VAL A 538 -17.31 10.24 -5.29
N THR A 539 -18.49 10.49 -5.86
CA THR A 539 -19.11 11.80 -5.83
C THR A 539 -19.22 12.25 -4.37
N PRO A 540 -18.73 13.44 -4.00
CA PRO A 540 -18.98 13.99 -2.69
C PRO A 540 -20.44 14.44 -2.65
N ASN A 541 -21.32 13.61 -2.10
CA ASN A 541 -22.64 14.09 -1.70
C ASN A 541 -22.49 14.83 -0.37
N TYR A 542 -22.38 16.16 -0.53
CA TYR A 542 -22.60 17.27 0.42
C TYR A 542 -21.79 17.32 1.73
#